data_AF-A0A6J6ISS7-F1
#
_entry.id   AF-A0A6J6ISS7-F1
#
_cell.length_a   1.000
_cell.length_b   1.000
_cell.length_c   1.000
_cell.angle_alpha   90.00
_cell.angle_beta   90.00
_cell.angle_gamma   90.00
#
_symmetry.space_group_name_H-M   'P 1'
#
loop_
_entity.id
_entity.type
_entity.pdbx_description
1 polymer ?
#
loop_
_entity_poly.entity_id
_entity_poly.type
_entity_poly.pdbx_seq_one_letter_code
_entity_poly.pdbx_strand_id
1 'polypeptide(L)'
;MNSFIFLAIPSPDVSYIELGPLRIHFYALFILAGIILALVLTESRLRARGAESGIALDISLWAIPLGILGGRFFHVVTHPNDYFFPGADLLAVFRIWEGGLAIYGALIFGAVGAAIGARAAGIKFTSYLDAVAPGVLLAQAIGRWGNYFNNELFGTPTDLPWGLQIDSNNPAYPAGLPEGVLFHPTFLYESIWSLAGVALLLAADQRFKLRWGRMFGLYLVYYSVGRIWIEAIRIDPSEIFLGLRINIWSALASIALGLAVFVIQNRRHPGLEDNVYKSGKAPKPQAPIGKDEPVTAELATESGTSDDEDNKLVSDK
;
A
#
# COMPACT_ATOMS: atom_id res chain seq x y z
N MET A 1 44.45 -9.41 -1.51
CA MET A 1 43.11 -9.36 -0.88
C MET A 1 42.55 -7.98 -1.15
N ASN A 2 41.53 -7.85 -2.02
CA ASN A 2 40.94 -6.56 -2.37
C ASN A 2 40.33 -5.91 -1.13
N SER A 3 40.77 -4.70 -0.80
CA SER A 3 40.32 -3.91 0.37
C SER A 3 38.83 -3.56 0.37
N PHE A 4 38.10 -3.86 -0.71
CA PHE A 4 36.67 -3.58 -0.86
C PHE A 4 35.74 -4.58 -0.19
N ILE A 5 36.22 -5.76 0.22
CA ILE A 5 35.38 -6.79 0.87
C ILE A 5 34.76 -6.29 2.19
N PHE A 6 35.42 -5.37 2.90
CA PHE A 6 34.93 -4.83 4.16
C PHE A 6 33.71 -3.89 4.05
N LEU A 7 33.38 -3.41 2.85
CA LEU A 7 32.22 -2.54 2.61
C LEU A 7 31.05 -3.26 1.90
N ALA A 8 31.27 -4.50 1.46
CA ALA A 8 30.27 -5.29 0.78
C ALA A 8 29.11 -5.62 1.72
N ILE A 9 27.91 -5.68 1.16
CA ILE A 9 26.69 -5.99 1.90
C ILE A 9 26.58 -7.52 1.97
N PRO A 10 26.57 -8.15 3.17
CA PRO A 10 26.40 -9.58 3.28
C PRO A 10 24.98 -10.00 2.91
N SER A 11 24.78 -11.21 2.38
CA SER A 11 23.46 -11.83 2.28
C SER A 11 23.07 -12.44 3.63
N PRO A 12 21.79 -12.35 4.07
CA PRO A 12 21.31 -13.10 5.24
C PRO A 12 21.34 -14.61 5.00
N ASP A 13 21.73 -15.37 6.03
CA ASP A 13 21.74 -16.84 6.00
C ASP A 13 20.35 -17.46 6.16
N VAL A 14 19.40 -16.70 6.72
CA VAL A 14 18.04 -17.16 7.03
C VAL A 14 16.99 -16.21 6.45
N SER A 15 15.93 -16.78 5.87
CA SER A 15 14.82 -16.04 5.27
C SER A 15 13.50 -16.16 6.05
N TYR A 16 13.50 -16.90 7.15
CA TYR A 16 12.32 -17.17 7.98
C TYR A 16 12.68 -17.43 9.45
N ILE A 17 11.65 -17.37 10.29
CA ILE A 17 11.67 -17.88 11.67
C ILE A 17 10.67 -19.03 11.81
N GLU A 18 11.00 -20.00 12.65
CA GLU A 18 10.11 -21.12 12.97
C GLU A 18 9.50 -20.93 14.37
N LEU A 19 8.17 -20.99 14.43
CA LEU A 19 7.39 -20.95 15.66
C LEU A 19 6.59 -22.26 15.75
N GLY A 20 7.22 -23.32 16.26
CA GLY A 20 6.65 -24.66 16.27
C GLY A 20 6.40 -25.16 14.85
N PRO A 21 5.16 -25.55 14.47
CA PRO A 21 4.86 -26.01 13.11
C PRO A 21 4.75 -24.87 12.08
N LEU A 22 4.76 -23.60 12.52
CA LEU A 22 4.53 -22.46 11.66
C LEU A 22 5.86 -21.83 11.22
N ARG A 23 6.08 -21.76 9.91
CA ARG A 23 7.19 -21.03 9.31
C ARG A 23 6.73 -19.63 8.89
N ILE A 24 7.35 -18.59 9.44
CA ILE A 24 7.06 -17.20 9.11
C ILE A 24 8.22 -16.62 8.32
N HIS A 25 7.98 -16.33 7.05
CA HIS A 25 8.97 -15.73 6.16
C HIS A 25 9.12 -14.22 6.44
N PHE A 26 10.36 -13.73 6.51
CA PHE A 26 10.63 -12.29 6.65
C PHE A 26 10.02 -11.49 5.51
N TYR A 27 10.01 -12.05 4.30
CA TYR A 27 9.34 -11.48 3.14
C TYR A 27 7.90 -11.06 3.42
N ALA A 28 7.10 -11.95 4.03
CA ALA A 28 5.71 -11.68 4.37
C ALA A 28 5.59 -10.59 5.45
N LEU A 29 6.50 -10.58 6.43
CA LEU A 29 6.53 -9.56 7.48
C LEU A 29 6.84 -8.16 6.92
N PHE A 30 7.80 -8.04 6.01
CA PHE A 30 8.12 -6.76 5.36
C PHE A 30 6.98 -6.26 4.47
N ILE A 31 6.30 -7.16 3.74
CA ILE A 31 5.09 -6.79 2.99
C ILE A 31 4.00 -6.28 3.93
N LEU A 32 3.72 -7.00 5.02
CA LEU A 32 2.69 -6.60 5.98
C LEU A 32 3.01 -5.26 6.64
N ALA A 33 4.27 -5.07 7.06
CA ALA A 33 4.74 -3.79 7.59
C ALA A 33 4.59 -2.66 6.57
N GLY A 34 4.94 -2.91 5.30
CA GLY A 34 4.75 -1.97 4.20
C GLY A 34 3.28 -1.57 4.01
N ILE A 35 2.36 -2.55 4.03
CA ILE A 35 0.91 -2.32 3.94
C ILE A 35 0.43 -1.44 5.10
N ILE A 36 0.81 -1.78 6.34
CA ILE A 36 0.42 -1.02 7.53
C ILE A 36 0.89 0.44 7.42
N LEU A 37 2.17 0.66 7.05
CA LEU A 37 2.73 1.99 6.88
C LEU A 37 2.05 2.78 5.75
N ALA A 38 1.70 2.11 4.65
CA ALA A 38 0.93 2.72 3.57
C ALA A 38 -0.47 3.15 4.04
N LEU A 39 -1.16 2.32 4.81
CA LEU A 39 -2.48 2.64 5.36
C LEU A 39 -2.41 3.80 6.34
N VAL A 40 -1.45 3.80 7.27
CA VAL A 40 -1.26 4.89 8.23
C VAL A 40 -0.98 6.22 7.52
N LEU A 41 -0.09 6.22 6.52
CA LEU A 41 0.21 7.42 5.75
C LEU A 41 -1.00 7.89 4.93
N THR A 42 -1.73 6.97 4.31
CA THR A 42 -2.94 7.29 3.53
C THR A 42 -4.03 7.88 4.41
N GLU A 43 -4.28 7.26 5.57
CA GLU A 43 -5.24 7.70 6.57
C GLU A 43 -4.92 9.12 7.06
N SER A 44 -3.67 9.36 7.47
CA SER A 44 -3.20 10.70 7.88
C SER A 44 -3.48 11.75 6.80
N ARG A 45 -3.22 11.41 5.53
CA ARG A 45 -3.40 12.32 4.40
C ARG A 45 -4.86 12.56 4.05
N LEU A 46 -5.73 11.56 4.15
CA LEU A 46 -7.17 11.71 3.96
C LEU A 46 -7.78 12.56 5.08
N ARG A 47 -7.41 12.31 6.34
CA ARG A 47 -7.88 13.08 7.50
C ARG A 47 -7.43 14.54 7.42
N ALA A 48 -6.19 14.80 7.01
CA ALA A 48 -5.70 16.17 6.77
C ALA A 48 -6.47 16.91 5.66
N ARG A 49 -7.23 16.17 4.83
CA ARG A 49 -8.11 16.71 3.78
C ARG A 49 -9.61 16.63 4.16
N GLY A 50 -9.91 16.36 5.43
CA GLY A 50 -11.28 16.37 5.96
C GLY A 50 -12.06 15.06 5.84
N ALA A 51 -11.41 13.93 5.55
CA ALA A 51 -12.04 12.61 5.66
C ALA A 51 -12.26 12.20 7.14
N GLU A 52 -13.30 11.42 7.40
CA GLU A 52 -13.48 10.72 8.67
C GLU A 52 -12.37 9.69 8.91
N SER A 53 -12.19 9.33 10.19
CA SER A 53 -11.23 8.31 10.58
C SER A 53 -11.69 6.92 10.12
N GLY A 54 -10.77 6.09 9.64
CA GLY A 54 -11.01 4.71 9.24
C GLY A 54 -11.26 4.52 7.74
N ILE A 55 -11.43 5.61 6.99
CA ILE A 55 -11.73 5.55 5.55
C ILE A 55 -10.63 4.83 4.76
N ALA A 56 -9.35 5.01 5.10
CA ALA A 56 -8.28 4.27 4.41
C ALA A 56 -8.39 2.76 4.64
N LEU A 57 -8.76 2.35 5.86
CA LEU A 57 -8.99 0.96 6.21
C LEU A 57 -10.20 0.40 5.47
N ASP A 58 -11.33 1.12 5.47
CA ASP A 58 -12.55 0.71 4.77
C ASP A 58 -12.31 0.45 3.29
N ILE A 59 -11.56 1.33 2.62
CA ILE A 59 -11.20 1.15 1.21
C ILE A 59 -10.25 -0.04 1.03
N SER A 60 -9.30 -0.23 1.96
CA SER A 60 -8.34 -1.34 1.91
C SER A 60 -8.98 -2.72 2.06
N LEU A 61 -10.08 -2.81 2.82
CA LEU A 61 -10.86 -4.04 2.99
C LEU A 61 -11.49 -4.52 1.67
N TRP A 62 -11.66 -3.63 0.70
CA TRP A 62 -12.01 -4.00 -0.68
C TRP A 62 -10.77 -4.23 -1.55
N ALA A 63 -9.79 -3.33 -1.48
CA ALA A 63 -8.63 -3.34 -2.36
C ALA A 63 -7.73 -4.56 -2.17
N ILE A 64 -7.40 -4.92 -0.92
CA ILE A 64 -6.45 -6.00 -0.62
C ILE A 64 -7.02 -7.37 -1.02
N PRO A 65 -8.24 -7.78 -0.61
CA PRO A 65 -8.77 -9.08 -1.00
C PRO A 65 -8.97 -9.21 -2.50
N LEU A 66 -9.51 -8.18 -3.17
CA LEU A 66 -9.65 -8.21 -4.62
C LEU A 66 -8.30 -8.23 -5.34
N GLY A 67 -7.28 -7.55 -4.81
CA GLY A 67 -5.91 -7.66 -5.32
C GLY A 67 -5.37 -9.09 -5.21
N ILE A 68 -5.53 -9.76 -4.06
CA ILE A 68 -5.10 -11.15 -3.90
C ILE A 68 -5.83 -12.08 -4.88
N LEU A 69 -7.16 -11.93 -4.99
CA LEU A 69 -7.98 -12.72 -5.92
C LEU A 69 -7.58 -12.48 -7.38
N GLY A 70 -7.38 -11.23 -7.77
CA GLY A 70 -6.95 -10.88 -9.13
C GLY A 70 -5.54 -11.36 -9.44
N GLY A 71 -4.62 -11.29 -8.48
CA GLY A 71 -3.28 -11.83 -8.62
C GLY A 71 -3.29 -13.33 -8.87
N ARG A 72 -4.12 -14.06 -8.12
CA ARG A 72 -4.28 -15.50 -8.32
C ARG A 72 -4.93 -15.83 -9.66
N PHE A 73 -6.04 -15.17 -9.97
CA PHE A 73 -6.76 -15.34 -11.23
C PHE A 73 -5.83 -15.13 -12.43
N PHE A 74 -5.08 -14.03 -12.44
CA PHE A 74 -4.20 -13.69 -13.56
C PHE A 74 -3.01 -14.66 -13.67
N HIS A 75 -2.48 -15.16 -12.55
CA HIS A 75 -1.45 -16.21 -12.57
C HIS A 75 -1.98 -17.50 -13.21
N VAL A 76 -3.16 -17.98 -12.80
CA VAL A 76 -3.78 -19.20 -13.37
C VAL A 76 -4.04 -19.04 -14.87
N VAL A 77 -4.52 -17.87 -15.30
CA VAL A 77 -4.79 -17.59 -16.72
C VAL A 77 -3.50 -17.55 -17.55
N THR A 78 -2.39 -17.06 -16.99
CA THR A 78 -1.11 -16.97 -17.70
C THR A 78 -0.30 -18.26 -17.65
N HIS A 79 -0.60 -19.16 -16.73
CA HIS A 79 0.08 -20.45 -16.54
C HIS A 79 -0.92 -21.62 -16.60
N PRO A 80 -1.71 -21.77 -17.67
CA PRO A 80 -2.75 -22.79 -17.72
C PRO A 80 -2.19 -24.22 -17.63
N ASN A 81 -0.98 -24.44 -18.12
CA ASN A 81 -0.33 -25.76 -18.09
C ASN A 81 0.00 -26.23 -16.67
N ASP A 82 0.11 -25.33 -15.70
CA ASP A 82 0.38 -25.67 -14.29
C ASP A 82 -0.88 -26.18 -13.56
N TYR A 83 -2.07 -25.96 -14.14
CA TYR A 83 -3.36 -26.25 -13.50
C TYR A 83 -4.25 -27.19 -14.31
N PHE A 84 -4.11 -27.22 -15.64
CA PHE A 84 -5.01 -27.94 -16.55
C PHE A 84 -4.27 -29.02 -17.34
N PHE A 85 -3.71 -30.01 -16.63
CA PHE A 85 -3.08 -31.20 -17.22
C PHE A 85 -3.78 -32.50 -16.77
N PRO A 86 -3.63 -33.61 -17.50
CA PRO A 86 -4.23 -34.89 -17.10
C PRO A 86 -3.76 -35.33 -15.71
N GLY A 87 -4.71 -35.51 -14.77
CA GLY A 87 -4.42 -35.86 -13.38
C GLY A 87 -4.16 -34.65 -12.45
N ALA A 88 -4.29 -33.42 -12.97
CA ALA A 88 -4.18 -32.21 -12.15
C ALA A 88 -5.31 -32.09 -11.13
N ASP A 89 -4.97 -31.55 -9.96
CA ASP A 89 -5.93 -31.15 -8.95
C ASP A 89 -6.47 -29.76 -9.28
N LEU A 90 -7.69 -29.71 -9.83
CA LEU A 90 -8.32 -28.45 -10.25
C LEU A 90 -8.57 -27.49 -9.08
N LEU A 91 -8.61 -27.97 -7.83
CA LEU A 91 -8.76 -27.10 -6.66
C LEU A 91 -7.49 -26.32 -6.34
N ALA A 92 -6.35 -26.70 -6.92
CA ALA A 92 -5.10 -25.96 -6.78
C ALA A 92 -5.26 -24.49 -7.21
N VAL A 93 -6.15 -24.17 -8.17
CA VAL A 93 -6.40 -22.78 -8.61
C VAL A 93 -6.81 -21.83 -7.48
N PHE A 94 -7.40 -22.34 -6.38
CA PHE A 94 -7.81 -21.53 -5.22
C PHE A 94 -6.76 -21.45 -4.11
N ARG A 95 -5.70 -22.25 -4.17
CA ARG A 95 -4.68 -22.36 -3.11
C ARG A 95 -3.66 -21.22 -3.16
N ILE A 96 -4.09 -20.04 -2.75
CA ILE A 96 -3.24 -18.83 -2.73
C ILE A 96 -2.03 -18.96 -1.78
N TRP A 97 -2.07 -19.87 -0.82
CA TRP A 97 -0.97 -20.14 0.12
C TRP A 97 0.16 -20.98 -0.50
N GLU A 98 -0.06 -21.59 -1.67
CA GLU A 98 1.00 -22.27 -2.45
C GLU A 98 1.81 -21.27 -3.30
N GLY A 99 1.48 -19.98 -3.23
CA GLY A 99 2.10 -18.93 -4.03
C GLY A 99 1.34 -18.67 -5.34
N GLY A 100 2.06 -18.24 -6.38
CA GLY A 100 1.48 -18.00 -7.71
C GLY A 100 0.50 -16.82 -7.72
N LEU A 101 1.00 -15.62 -7.44
CA LEU A 101 0.25 -14.36 -7.53
C LEU A 101 0.92 -13.45 -8.57
N ALA A 102 0.22 -13.18 -9.67
CA ALA A 102 0.72 -12.31 -10.72
C ALA A 102 0.47 -10.84 -10.36
N ILE A 103 1.55 -10.04 -10.34
CA ILE A 103 1.50 -8.64 -9.91
C ILE A 103 0.52 -7.78 -10.73
N TYR A 104 0.43 -7.98 -12.05
CA TYR A 104 -0.50 -7.23 -12.90
C TYR A 104 -1.96 -7.50 -12.53
N GLY A 105 -2.30 -8.75 -12.23
CA GLY A 105 -3.64 -9.11 -11.73
C GLY A 105 -3.95 -8.43 -10.41
N ALA A 106 -2.98 -8.43 -9.49
CA ALA A 106 -3.13 -7.80 -8.19
C ALA A 106 -3.30 -6.27 -8.28
N LEU A 107 -2.56 -5.61 -9.16
CA LEU A 107 -2.67 -4.16 -9.38
C LEU A 107 -4.03 -3.78 -10.01
N ILE A 108 -4.47 -4.50 -11.03
CA ILE A 108 -5.73 -4.21 -11.74
C ILE A 108 -6.92 -4.42 -10.78
N PHE A 109 -7.03 -5.61 -10.18
CA PHE A 109 -8.16 -5.91 -9.30
C PHE A 109 -8.09 -5.16 -7.97
N GLY A 110 -6.88 -4.87 -7.48
CA GLY A 110 -6.69 -4.01 -6.31
C GLY A 110 -7.18 -2.57 -6.58
N ALA A 111 -6.89 -2.02 -7.76
CA ALA A 111 -7.40 -0.70 -8.17
C ALA A 111 -8.94 -0.71 -8.33
N VAL A 112 -9.51 -1.78 -8.88
CA VAL A 112 -10.97 -1.98 -8.94
C VAL A 112 -11.56 -2.04 -7.54
N GLY A 113 -10.96 -2.81 -6.62
CA GLY A 113 -11.39 -2.89 -5.24
C GLY A 113 -11.30 -1.55 -4.52
N ALA A 114 -10.22 -0.81 -4.72
CA ALA A 114 -10.10 0.55 -4.19
C ALA A 114 -11.17 1.50 -4.76
N ALA A 115 -11.54 1.36 -6.03
CA ALA A 115 -12.61 2.16 -6.64
C ALA A 115 -14.00 1.81 -6.07
N ILE A 116 -14.26 0.52 -5.83
CA ILE A 116 -15.49 0.05 -5.15
C ILE A 116 -15.52 0.56 -3.71
N GLY A 117 -14.44 0.38 -2.95
CA GLY A 117 -14.33 0.86 -1.57
C GLY A 117 -14.48 2.37 -1.47
N ALA A 118 -13.81 3.14 -2.33
CA ALA A 118 -13.95 4.60 -2.36
C ALA A 118 -15.38 5.01 -2.70
N ARG A 119 -16.05 4.30 -3.62
CA ARG A 119 -17.47 4.54 -3.92
C ARG A 119 -18.37 4.25 -2.72
N ALA A 120 -18.14 3.14 -2.02
CA ALA A 120 -18.91 2.75 -0.83
C ALA A 120 -18.75 3.78 0.30
N ALA A 121 -17.52 4.24 0.54
CA ALA A 121 -17.18 5.27 1.51
C ALA A 121 -17.57 6.71 1.08
N GLY A 122 -18.13 6.89 -0.12
CA GLY A 122 -18.49 8.21 -0.63
C GLY A 122 -17.30 9.10 -1.01
N ILE A 123 -16.09 8.57 -1.08
CA ILE A 123 -14.85 9.28 -1.42
C ILE A 123 -14.65 9.35 -2.93
N LYS A 124 -14.15 10.48 -3.42
CA LYS A 124 -13.69 10.64 -4.80
C LYS A 124 -12.45 9.76 -5.01
N PHE A 125 -12.50 8.89 -6.02
CA PHE A 125 -11.42 7.93 -6.26
C PHE A 125 -10.07 8.61 -6.53
N THR A 126 -10.05 9.75 -7.23
CA THR A 126 -8.84 10.54 -7.47
C THR A 126 -8.20 11.05 -6.18
N SER A 127 -9.02 11.41 -5.18
CA SER A 127 -8.54 11.93 -3.90
C SER A 127 -7.93 10.81 -3.06
N TYR A 128 -8.51 9.60 -3.14
CA TYR A 128 -7.89 8.39 -2.60
C TYR A 128 -6.56 8.07 -3.29
N LEU A 129 -6.52 8.08 -4.64
CA LEU A 129 -5.29 7.84 -5.40
C LEU A 129 -4.17 8.84 -5.04
N ASP A 130 -4.50 10.12 -4.89
CA ASP A 130 -3.52 11.12 -4.45
C ASP A 130 -3.09 10.94 -2.99
N ALA A 131 -3.98 10.44 -2.13
CA ALA A 131 -3.63 10.17 -0.73
C ALA A 131 -2.73 8.94 -0.59
N VAL A 132 -3.03 7.86 -1.33
CA VAL A 132 -2.35 6.56 -1.23
C VAL A 132 -1.00 6.53 -1.96
N ALA A 133 -0.78 7.38 -2.97
CA ALA A 133 0.42 7.34 -3.80
C ALA A 133 1.77 7.33 -3.04
N PRO A 134 2.01 8.20 -2.03
CA PRO A 134 3.19 8.08 -1.17
C PRO A 134 3.22 6.80 -0.34
N GLY A 135 2.06 6.33 0.12
CA GLY A 135 1.93 5.09 0.86
C GLY A 135 2.37 3.89 0.03
N VAL A 136 2.04 3.86 -1.27
CA VAL A 136 2.48 2.80 -2.19
C VAL A 136 4.01 2.77 -2.31
N LEU A 137 4.67 3.92 -2.50
CA LEU A 137 6.14 3.99 -2.52
C LEU A 137 6.75 3.56 -1.19
N LEU A 138 6.14 3.93 -0.07
CA LEU A 138 6.61 3.51 1.24
C LEU A 138 6.50 1.99 1.41
N ALA A 139 5.38 1.39 1.01
CA ALA A 139 5.22 -0.06 1.00
C ALA A 139 6.27 -0.75 0.11
N GLN A 140 6.55 -0.20 -1.08
CA GLN A 140 7.60 -0.71 -1.96
C GLN A 140 8.97 -0.63 -1.31
N ALA A 141 9.30 0.50 -0.67
CA ALA A 141 10.60 0.69 -0.01
C ALA A 141 10.87 -0.36 1.07
N ILE A 142 9.84 -0.66 1.87
CA ILE A 142 9.91 -1.64 2.96
C ILE A 142 9.87 -3.07 2.41
N GLY A 143 8.99 -3.35 1.45
CA GLY A 143 8.84 -4.68 0.84
C GLY A 143 10.13 -5.19 0.17
N ARG A 144 10.97 -4.30 -0.36
CA ARG A 144 12.26 -4.68 -0.99
C ARG A 144 13.22 -5.36 -0.02
N TRP A 145 13.15 -5.06 1.27
CA TRP A 145 13.94 -5.76 2.28
C TRP A 145 13.57 -7.23 2.40
N GLY A 146 12.35 -7.62 2.03
CA GLY A 146 11.99 -9.02 1.86
C GLY A 146 12.86 -9.73 0.82
N ASN A 147 13.11 -9.10 -0.34
CA ASN A 147 13.96 -9.68 -1.39
C ASN A 147 15.40 -9.86 -0.93
N TYR A 148 15.89 -8.96 -0.07
CA TYR A 148 17.20 -9.09 0.56
C TYR A 148 17.29 -10.34 1.44
N PHE A 149 16.31 -10.58 2.32
CA PHE A 149 16.28 -11.81 3.14
C PHE A 149 16.08 -13.09 2.33
N ASN A 150 15.41 -13.02 1.19
CA ASN A 150 15.24 -14.14 0.27
C ASN A 150 16.45 -14.35 -0.66
N ASN A 151 17.44 -13.46 -0.65
CA ASN A 151 18.58 -13.46 -1.57
C ASN A 151 18.15 -13.56 -3.04
N GLU A 152 17.15 -12.75 -3.44
CA GLU A 152 16.57 -12.78 -4.79
C GLU A 152 16.51 -11.38 -5.43
N LEU A 153 16.26 -11.37 -6.74
CA LEU A 153 16.05 -10.16 -7.55
C LEU A 153 17.22 -9.15 -7.56
N PHE A 154 18.44 -9.61 -7.28
CA PHE A 154 19.68 -8.80 -7.35
C PHE A 154 20.09 -8.47 -8.80
N GLY A 155 21.05 -7.57 -8.94
CA GLY A 155 21.48 -7.07 -10.24
C GLY A 155 22.65 -7.86 -10.86
N THR A 156 23.24 -7.29 -11.91
CA THR A 156 24.44 -7.82 -12.57
C THR A 156 25.67 -7.79 -11.65
N PRO A 157 26.74 -8.54 -11.99
CA PRO A 157 28.02 -8.43 -11.30
C PRO A 157 28.55 -7.00 -11.21
N THR A 158 29.23 -6.68 -10.11
CA THR A 158 29.74 -5.33 -9.83
C THR A 158 31.03 -5.36 -9.02
N ASP A 159 31.92 -4.40 -9.27
CA ASP A 159 33.15 -4.18 -8.48
C ASP A 159 32.99 -3.04 -7.46
N LEU A 160 31.76 -2.51 -7.30
CA LEU A 160 31.47 -1.42 -6.38
C LEU A 160 31.64 -1.86 -4.92
N PRO A 161 32.10 -0.96 -4.02
CA PRO A 161 32.39 -1.31 -2.64
C PRO A 161 31.16 -1.75 -1.84
N TRP A 162 29.95 -1.32 -2.22
CA TRP A 162 28.68 -1.72 -1.62
C TRP A 162 27.99 -2.89 -2.37
N GLY A 163 28.75 -3.67 -3.12
CA GLY A 163 28.23 -4.86 -3.80
C GLY A 163 27.61 -5.85 -2.81
N LEU A 164 26.54 -6.52 -3.23
CA LEU A 164 25.83 -7.55 -2.49
C LEU A 164 26.52 -8.89 -2.68
N GLN A 165 26.85 -9.54 -1.56
CA GLN A 165 27.28 -10.93 -1.56
C GLN A 165 26.07 -11.83 -1.77
N ILE A 166 26.21 -12.84 -2.61
CA ILE A 166 25.22 -13.89 -2.79
C ILE A 166 25.98 -15.22 -2.80
N ASP A 167 25.50 -16.18 -2.02
CA ASP A 167 26.07 -17.53 -1.97
C ASP A 167 26.02 -18.20 -3.36
N SER A 168 27.11 -18.86 -3.76
CA SER A 168 27.20 -19.53 -5.07
C SER A 168 26.26 -20.72 -5.23
N ASN A 169 25.75 -21.28 -4.13
CA ASN A 169 24.72 -22.32 -4.11
C ASN A 169 23.30 -21.76 -4.25
N ASN A 170 23.11 -20.44 -4.27
CA ASN A 170 21.81 -19.83 -4.45
C ASN A 170 21.26 -20.20 -5.85
N PRO A 171 20.00 -20.69 -5.98
CA PRO A 171 19.41 -21.04 -7.27
C PRO A 171 19.35 -19.89 -8.28
N ALA A 172 19.31 -18.64 -7.81
CA ALA A 172 19.33 -17.44 -8.64
C ALA A 172 20.76 -17.01 -9.04
N TYR A 173 21.79 -17.65 -8.52
CA TYR A 173 23.18 -17.35 -8.85
C TYR A 173 23.48 -17.75 -10.31
N PRO A 174 24.02 -16.85 -11.15
CA PRO A 174 24.26 -17.15 -12.56
C PRO A 174 25.29 -18.27 -12.74
N ALA A 175 24.92 -19.29 -13.51
CA ALA A 175 25.79 -20.42 -13.80
C ALA A 175 27.08 -19.96 -14.53
N GLY A 176 28.23 -20.48 -14.08
CA GLY A 176 29.54 -20.21 -14.68
C GLY A 176 30.29 -19.00 -14.10
N LEU A 177 29.72 -18.29 -13.12
CA LEU A 177 30.45 -17.27 -12.37
C LEU A 177 31.25 -17.89 -11.21
N PRO A 178 32.47 -17.37 -10.91
CA PRO A 178 33.26 -17.84 -9.79
C PRO A 178 32.67 -17.38 -8.45
N GLU A 179 32.95 -18.13 -7.38
CA GLU A 179 32.57 -17.74 -6.02
C GLU A 179 33.17 -16.39 -5.62
N GLY A 180 32.45 -15.62 -4.81
CA GLY A 180 32.90 -14.32 -4.29
C GLY A 180 32.62 -13.12 -5.21
N VAL A 181 31.98 -13.33 -6.37
CA VAL A 181 31.45 -12.22 -7.19
C VAL A 181 30.38 -11.45 -6.41
N LEU A 182 30.47 -10.12 -6.45
CA LEU A 182 29.48 -9.22 -5.87
C LEU A 182 28.46 -8.79 -6.93
N PHE A 183 27.24 -8.51 -6.50
CA PHE A 183 26.14 -8.08 -7.38
C PHE A 183 25.62 -6.70 -7.00
N HIS A 184 24.99 -6.00 -7.94
CA HIS A 184 24.29 -4.76 -7.60
C HIS A 184 23.13 -5.02 -6.60
N PRO A 185 23.09 -4.38 -5.41
CA PRO A 185 21.99 -4.50 -4.45
C PRO A 185 20.75 -3.74 -4.93
N THR A 186 20.05 -4.28 -5.93
CA THR A 186 18.81 -3.69 -6.48
C THR A 186 17.75 -3.44 -5.41
N PHE A 187 17.63 -4.30 -4.39
CA PHE A 187 16.71 -4.10 -3.28
C PHE A 187 16.96 -2.75 -2.59
N LEU A 188 18.23 -2.39 -2.37
CA LEU A 188 18.64 -1.17 -1.70
C LEU A 188 18.42 0.03 -2.62
N TYR A 189 18.78 -0.10 -3.90
CA TYR A 189 18.55 0.92 -4.90
C TYR A 189 17.05 1.27 -5.03
N GLU A 190 16.19 0.25 -5.10
CA GLU A 190 14.74 0.42 -5.14
C GLU A 190 14.18 0.99 -3.84
N SER A 191 14.72 0.57 -2.69
CA SER A 191 14.30 1.08 -1.37
C SER A 191 14.62 2.57 -1.23
N ILE A 192 15.86 2.97 -1.56
CA ILE A 192 16.29 4.37 -1.53
C ILE A 192 15.50 5.21 -2.54
N TRP A 193 15.34 4.74 -3.78
CA TRP A 193 14.54 5.44 -4.79
C TRP A 193 13.10 5.64 -4.32
N SER A 194 12.49 4.61 -3.74
CA SER A 194 11.11 4.70 -3.26
C SER A 194 10.98 5.66 -2.09
N LEU A 195 11.90 5.66 -1.11
CA LEU A 195 11.92 6.63 -0.01
C LEU A 195 12.14 8.06 -0.49
N ALA A 196 13.07 8.27 -1.43
CA ALA A 196 13.28 9.56 -2.07
C ALA A 196 12.01 10.03 -2.79
N GLY A 197 11.28 9.11 -3.42
CA GLY A 197 9.97 9.35 -4.01
C GLY A 197 8.91 9.75 -3.00
N VAL A 198 8.85 9.10 -1.84
CA VAL A 198 7.94 9.50 -0.74
C VAL A 198 8.24 10.95 -0.35
N ALA A 199 9.50 11.28 -0.08
CA ALA A 199 9.91 12.65 0.28
C ALA A 199 9.56 13.66 -0.83
N LEU A 200 9.87 13.32 -2.09
CA LEU A 200 9.57 14.15 -3.26
C LEU A 200 8.06 14.43 -3.38
N LEU A 201 7.23 13.39 -3.32
CA LEU A 201 5.79 13.53 -3.46
C LEU A 201 5.19 14.35 -2.33
N LEU A 202 5.63 14.15 -1.09
CA LEU A 202 5.15 14.92 0.07
C LEU A 202 5.58 16.39 -0.03
N ALA A 203 6.83 16.67 -0.39
CA ALA A 203 7.32 18.04 -0.60
C ALA A 203 6.60 18.74 -1.76
N ALA A 204 6.39 18.04 -2.87
CA ALA A 204 5.64 18.55 -4.01
C ALA A 204 4.18 18.83 -3.66
N ASP A 205 3.53 17.96 -2.89
CA ASP A 205 2.16 18.17 -2.43
C ASP A 205 2.03 19.37 -1.48
N GLN A 206 3.03 19.61 -0.62
CA GLN A 206 3.04 20.80 0.24
C GLN A 206 3.06 22.10 -0.56
N ARG A 207 3.86 22.15 -1.64
CA ARG A 207 4.06 23.35 -2.45
C ARG A 207 3.00 23.56 -3.53
N PHE A 208 2.59 22.49 -4.21
CA PHE A 208 1.71 22.57 -5.39
C PHE A 208 0.29 22.11 -5.12
N LYS A 209 -0.01 21.56 -3.93
CA LYS A 209 -1.32 21.01 -3.55
C LYS A 209 -1.84 20.08 -4.64
N LEU A 210 -1.15 18.96 -4.84
CA LEU A 210 -1.44 18.03 -5.93
C LEU A 210 -2.77 17.32 -5.65
N ARG A 211 -3.79 17.69 -6.43
CA ARG A 211 -5.17 17.17 -6.32
C ARG A 211 -5.65 16.61 -7.65
N TRP A 212 -6.84 16.00 -7.63
CA TRP A 212 -7.53 15.47 -8.82
C TRP A 212 -6.76 14.37 -9.55
N GLY A 213 -5.92 13.60 -8.87
CA GLY A 213 -5.10 12.54 -9.47
C GLY A 213 -3.72 12.99 -9.95
N ARG A 214 -3.37 14.28 -9.81
CA ARG A 214 -2.05 14.79 -10.22
C ARG A 214 -0.91 14.16 -9.41
N MET A 215 -1.15 13.89 -8.14
CA MET A 215 -0.13 13.29 -7.29
C MET A 215 0.11 11.83 -7.69
N PHE A 216 -0.96 11.11 -8.00
CA PHE A 216 -0.86 9.77 -8.56
C PHE A 216 -0.16 9.76 -9.92
N GLY A 217 -0.45 10.72 -10.80
CA GLY A 217 0.25 10.88 -12.07
C GLY A 217 1.76 11.12 -11.89
N LEU A 218 2.15 11.98 -10.95
CA LEU A 218 3.55 12.22 -10.61
C LEU A 218 4.23 10.96 -10.03
N TYR A 219 3.53 10.21 -9.19
CA TYR A 219 3.97 8.92 -8.68
C TYR A 219 4.30 7.93 -9.81
N LEU A 220 3.38 7.78 -10.77
CA LEU A 220 3.57 6.88 -11.91
C LEU A 220 4.83 7.22 -12.70
N VAL A 221 5.04 8.50 -13.00
CA VAL A 221 6.24 8.96 -13.70
C VAL A 221 7.49 8.68 -12.88
N TYR A 222 7.52 9.11 -11.61
CA TYR A 222 8.70 8.99 -10.75
C TYR A 222 9.13 7.54 -10.55
N TYR A 223 8.20 6.67 -10.16
CA TYR A 223 8.49 5.26 -9.91
C TYR A 223 9.01 4.58 -11.19
N SER A 224 8.37 4.86 -12.32
CA SER A 224 8.71 4.23 -13.60
C SER A 224 10.07 4.66 -14.14
N VAL A 225 10.50 5.90 -13.88
CA VAL A 225 11.88 6.34 -14.20
C VAL A 225 12.89 5.48 -13.43
N GLY A 226 12.65 5.25 -12.13
CA GLY A 226 13.46 4.34 -11.33
C GLY A 226 13.46 2.91 -11.88
N ARG A 227 12.27 2.43 -12.26
CA ARG A 227 12.09 1.07 -12.77
C ARG A 227 12.91 0.80 -14.03
N ILE A 228 13.04 1.76 -14.95
CA ILE A 228 13.76 1.57 -16.22
C ILE A 228 15.23 1.19 -15.98
N TRP A 229 15.96 1.97 -15.19
CA TRP A 229 17.40 1.72 -15.01
C TRP A 229 17.68 0.56 -14.07
N ILE A 230 16.83 0.34 -13.06
CA ILE A 230 16.96 -0.81 -12.15
C ILE A 230 16.67 -2.11 -12.89
N GLU A 231 15.66 -2.12 -13.77
CA GLU A 231 15.36 -3.29 -14.60
C GLU A 231 16.47 -3.56 -15.62
N ALA A 232 17.16 -2.53 -16.11
CA ALA A 232 18.28 -2.70 -17.04
C ALA A 232 19.48 -3.42 -16.40
N ILE A 233 19.67 -3.28 -15.08
CA ILE A 233 20.75 -3.95 -14.34
C ILE A 233 20.30 -5.26 -13.68
N ARG A 234 19.04 -5.68 -13.83
CA ARG A 234 18.53 -6.92 -13.23
C ARG A 234 18.97 -8.15 -14.00
N ILE A 235 19.25 -9.24 -13.28
CA ILE A 235 19.77 -10.48 -13.86
C ILE A 235 18.73 -11.58 -14.02
N ASP A 236 17.60 -11.48 -13.33
CA ASP A 236 16.53 -12.48 -13.40
C ASP A 236 15.97 -12.61 -14.83
N PRO A 237 15.51 -13.81 -15.21
CA PRO A 237 14.85 -14.02 -16.50
C PRO A 237 13.63 -13.12 -16.66
N SER A 238 13.48 -12.52 -17.84
CA SER A 238 12.33 -11.68 -18.18
C SER A 238 12.02 -11.81 -19.66
N GLU A 239 10.73 -11.75 -19.99
CA GLU A 239 10.26 -11.72 -21.37
C GLU A 239 10.81 -10.49 -22.10
N ILE A 240 11.43 -10.71 -23.26
CA ILE A 240 12.01 -9.66 -24.09
C ILE A 240 11.09 -9.42 -25.29
N PHE A 241 10.64 -8.17 -25.43
CA PHE A 241 9.85 -7.72 -26.56
C PHE A 241 10.56 -6.54 -27.23
N LEU A 242 10.79 -6.64 -28.55
CA LEU A 242 11.50 -5.61 -29.34
C LEU A 242 12.86 -5.20 -28.73
N GLY A 243 13.60 -6.16 -28.19
CA GLY A 243 14.94 -5.94 -27.61
C GLY A 243 14.94 -5.34 -26.20
N LEU A 244 13.78 -5.11 -25.58
CA LEU A 244 13.66 -4.62 -24.20
C LEU A 244 12.86 -5.58 -23.34
N ARG A 245 13.20 -5.66 -22.05
CA ARG A 245 12.41 -6.42 -21.06
C ARG A 245 10.98 -5.87 -20.98
N ILE A 246 9.98 -6.75 -20.82
CA ILE A 246 8.56 -6.37 -20.74
C ILE A 246 8.28 -5.34 -19.63
N ASN A 247 9.03 -5.42 -18.53
CA ASN A 247 8.92 -4.49 -17.41
C ASN A 247 9.34 -3.05 -17.77
N ILE A 248 10.25 -2.88 -18.74
CA ILE A 248 10.62 -1.57 -19.28
C ILE A 248 9.47 -0.99 -20.09
N TRP A 249 8.79 -1.81 -20.92
CA TRP A 249 7.58 -1.40 -21.63
C TRP A 249 6.47 -0.96 -20.68
N SER A 250 6.23 -1.73 -19.61
CA SER A 250 5.27 -1.36 -18.57
C SER A 250 5.63 -0.03 -17.88
N ALA A 251 6.92 0.23 -17.64
CA ALA A 251 7.38 1.50 -17.10
C ALA A 251 7.16 2.66 -18.08
N LEU A 252 7.47 2.49 -19.37
CA LEU A 252 7.23 3.50 -20.40
C LEU A 252 5.74 3.83 -20.55
N ALA A 253 4.88 2.80 -20.57
CA ALA A 253 3.42 2.97 -20.60
C ALA A 253 2.92 3.72 -19.35
N SER A 254 3.48 3.40 -18.17
CA SER A 254 3.14 4.08 -16.91
C SER A 254 3.59 5.54 -16.89
N ILE A 255 4.74 5.88 -17.48
CA ILE A 255 5.18 7.28 -17.68
C ILE A 255 4.18 8.02 -18.57
N ALA A 256 3.83 7.45 -19.72
CA ALA A 256 2.88 8.07 -20.65
C ALA A 256 1.52 8.30 -19.97
N LEU A 257 1.01 7.31 -19.25
CA LEU A 257 -0.23 7.42 -18.48
C LEU A 257 -0.12 8.50 -17.39
N GLY A 258 0.96 8.51 -16.62
CA GLY A 258 1.19 9.49 -15.56
C GLY A 258 1.24 10.92 -16.08
N LEU A 259 1.94 11.15 -17.19
CA LEU A 259 1.99 12.45 -17.88
C LEU A 259 0.62 12.86 -18.41
N ALA A 260 -0.11 11.93 -19.05
CA ALA A 260 -1.46 12.20 -19.56
C ALA A 260 -2.41 12.59 -18.42
N VAL A 261 -2.43 11.83 -17.32
CA VAL A 261 -3.22 12.16 -16.11
C VAL A 261 -2.83 13.53 -15.58
N PHE A 262 -1.53 13.81 -15.44
CA PHE A 262 -1.08 15.08 -14.91
C PHE A 262 -1.52 16.26 -15.78
N VAL A 263 -1.29 16.21 -17.10
CA VAL A 263 -1.62 17.28 -18.04
C VAL A 263 -3.14 17.48 -18.16
N ILE A 264 -3.91 16.40 -18.31
CA ILE A 264 -5.37 16.47 -18.45
C ILE A 264 -5.99 17.06 -17.18
N GLN A 265 -5.58 16.59 -16.01
CA GLN A 265 -6.13 17.05 -14.74
C GLN A 265 -5.65 18.46 -14.38
N ASN A 266 -4.47 18.89 -14.84
CA ASN A 266 -4.03 20.27 -14.72
C ASN A 266 -4.89 21.24 -15.56
N ARG A 267 -5.29 20.83 -16.76
CA ARG A 267 -6.17 21.63 -17.63
C ARG A 267 -7.63 21.65 -17.18
N ARG A 268 -8.15 20.52 -16.68
CA ARG A 268 -9.57 20.41 -16.29
C ARG A 268 -9.91 21.04 -14.94
N HIS A 269 -8.94 21.12 -14.02
CA HIS A 269 -9.21 21.51 -12.63
C HIS A 269 -8.24 22.57 -12.10
N PRO A 270 -8.16 23.79 -12.66
CA PRO A 270 -7.18 24.79 -12.24
C PRO A 270 -7.27 25.19 -10.75
N GLY A 271 -8.41 24.97 -10.10
CA GLY A 271 -8.61 25.21 -8.67
C GLY A 271 -8.19 24.06 -7.76
N LEU A 272 -8.17 24.35 -6.45
CA LEU A 272 -8.01 23.34 -5.41
C LEU A 272 -9.25 22.44 -5.34
N GLU A 273 -9.07 21.25 -4.80
CA GLU A 273 -10.19 20.37 -4.50
C GLU A 273 -10.89 20.84 -3.22
N ASP A 274 -12.20 21.09 -3.31
CA ASP A 274 -13.00 21.60 -2.19
C ASP A 274 -13.17 20.58 -1.06
N ASN A 275 -13.39 19.30 -1.41
CA ASN A 275 -13.60 18.21 -0.47
C ASN A 275 -13.18 16.85 -1.07
N VAL A 276 -12.87 15.88 -0.20
CA VAL A 276 -12.57 14.51 -0.62
C VAL A 276 -13.82 13.65 -0.90
N TYR A 277 -14.97 14.06 -0.37
CA TYR A 277 -16.24 13.37 -0.57
C TYR A 277 -16.89 13.72 -1.91
N LYS A 278 -17.63 12.78 -2.48
CA LYS A 278 -18.54 13.07 -3.60
C LYS A 278 -19.67 13.99 -3.12
N SER A 279 -20.27 14.72 -4.06
CA SER A 279 -21.39 15.63 -3.76
C SER A 279 -22.51 14.89 -3.01
N GLY A 280 -22.97 15.46 -1.89
CA GLY A 280 -24.01 14.89 -1.04
C GLY A 280 -23.60 13.66 -0.21
N LYS A 281 -22.31 13.27 -0.20
CA LYS A 281 -21.79 12.13 0.57
C LYS A 281 -20.94 12.53 1.77
N ALA A 282 -20.70 13.82 1.98
CA ALA A 282 -20.03 14.30 3.17
C ALA A 282 -20.88 13.99 4.42
N PRO A 283 -20.26 13.58 5.54
CA PRO A 283 -20.94 13.44 6.82
C PRO A 283 -21.63 14.76 7.20
N LYS A 284 -22.82 14.67 7.80
CA LYS A 284 -23.47 15.85 8.36
C LYS A 284 -22.63 16.35 9.54
N PRO A 285 -22.41 17.67 9.68
CA PRO A 285 -21.75 18.21 10.86
C PRO A 285 -22.48 17.70 12.10
N GLN A 286 -21.78 17.02 13.01
CA GLN A 286 -22.35 16.68 14.30
C GLN A 286 -22.68 17.99 15.02
N ALA A 287 -23.90 18.11 15.53
CA ALA A 287 -24.28 19.24 16.37
C ALA A 287 -23.28 19.33 17.54
N PRO A 288 -22.88 20.54 17.98
CA PRO A 288 -22.00 20.68 19.13
C PRO A 288 -22.59 19.87 20.29
N ILE A 289 -21.80 18.94 20.83
CA ILE A 289 -22.14 18.28 22.09
C ILE A 289 -22.37 19.42 23.09
N GLY A 290 -23.60 19.52 23.59
CA GLY A 290 -24.03 20.59 24.47
C GLY A 290 -23.00 20.79 25.58
N LYS A 291 -22.53 22.02 25.74
CA LYS A 291 -21.82 22.42 26.95
C LYS A 291 -22.72 22.04 28.13
N ASP A 292 -22.16 21.36 29.12
CA ASP A 292 -22.83 20.97 30.35
C ASP A 292 -23.79 22.08 30.82
N GLU A 293 -25.09 21.79 30.80
CA GLU A 293 -26.05 22.61 31.54
C GLU A 293 -25.64 22.52 33.01
N PRO A 294 -25.47 23.66 33.71
CA PRO A 294 -25.20 23.62 35.13
C PRO A 294 -26.43 23.03 35.81
N VAL A 295 -26.25 21.89 36.48
CA VAL A 295 -27.26 21.32 37.37
C VAL A 295 -27.50 22.35 38.47
N THR A 296 -28.55 23.13 38.34
CA THR A 296 -29.10 23.93 39.43
C THR A 296 -29.66 22.96 40.46
N ALA A 297 -28.88 22.72 41.52
CA ALA A 297 -29.35 22.06 42.72
C ALA A 297 -30.36 23.00 43.41
N GLU A 298 -31.64 22.78 43.15
CA GLU A 298 -32.73 23.42 43.88
C GLU A 298 -32.85 22.74 45.25
N LEU A 299 -32.26 23.38 46.26
CA LEU A 299 -32.43 23.06 47.67
C LEU A 299 -33.90 23.31 48.06
N ALA A 300 -34.70 22.24 48.13
CA ALA A 300 -35.97 22.28 48.84
C ALA A 300 -35.70 22.30 50.36
N THR A 301 -35.74 23.49 50.94
CA THR A 301 -35.91 23.67 52.38
C THR A 301 -37.35 23.31 52.76
N GLU A 302 -37.54 22.15 53.39
CA GLU A 302 -38.76 21.87 54.14
C GLU A 302 -38.80 22.77 55.38
N SER A 303 -39.77 23.68 55.41
CA SER A 303 -40.14 24.44 56.60
C SER A 303 -41.66 24.43 56.73
N GLY A 304 -42.17 23.94 57.87
CA GLY A 304 -43.38 24.47 58.47
C GLY A 304 -44.58 23.53 58.57
N THR A 305 -44.69 22.90 59.75
CA THR A 305 -45.87 22.87 60.62
C THR A 305 -47.17 22.24 60.10
N SER A 306 -47.40 21.01 60.59
CA SER A 306 -48.73 20.42 60.81
C SER A 306 -49.39 21.08 62.02
N ASP A 307 -50.59 21.65 61.82
CA ASP A 307 -51.57 21.87 62.89
C ASP A 307 -52.96 21.47 62.36
N ASP A 308 -53.54 20.50 63.07
CA ASP A 308 -54.92 20.32 63.51
C ASP A 308 -56.13 20.30 62.55
N GLU A 309 -56.94 19.24 62.79
CA GLU A 309 -58.42 19.15 62.88
C GLU A 309 -59.24 19.74 61.70
N ASP A 310 -60.23 19.07 61.11
CA ASP A 310 -61.35 18.44 61.79
C ASP A 310 -62.27 17.76 60.74
N ASN A 311 -63.05 16.84 61.27
CA ASN A 311 -64.39 16.46 60.84
C ASN A 311 -64.66 15.54 59.63
N LYS A 312 -65.16 14.36 59.99
CA LYS A 312 -65.94 13.41 59.19
C LYS A 312 -67.18 14.06 58.58
N LEU A 313 -67.45 13.77 57.30
CA LEU A 313 -68.83 13.64 56.83
C LEU A 313 -68.99 12.38 55.99
N VAL A 314 -69.83 11.52 56.53
CA VAL A 314 -70.48 10.35 55.93
C VAL A 314 -71.58 10.85 54.98
N SER A 315 -71.63 10.36 53.75
CA SER A 315 -72.85 9.80 53.14
C SER A 315 -72.62 9.18 51.77
N ASP A 316 -73.21 7.98 51.61
CA ASP A 316 -73.90 7.44 50.43
C ASP A 316 -73.11 7.36 49.10
N LYS A 317 -72.71 6.18 48.60
CA LYS A 317 -73.53 5.02 48.21
C LYS A 317 -72.64 3.82 47.86
#